data_AF-A0A3D3MFT1-F1
#
_entry.id   AF-A0A3D3MFT1-F1
#
_cell.length_a   1.000
_cell.length_b   1.000
_cell.length_c   1.000
_cell.angle_alpha   90.00
_cell.angle_beta   90.00
_cell.angle_gamma   90.00
#
_symmetry.space_group_name_H-M   'P 1'
#
loop_
_entity.id
_entity.type
_entity.pdbx_description
1 polymer ?
#
loop_
_entity_poly.entity_id
_entity_poly.type
_entity_poly.pdbx_seq_one_letter_code
_entity_poly.pdbx_strand_id
1 'polypeptide(L)'
;MENNKVPQRILDNIVISLYFTIAYAVLIIVYLGLPISVSSDFLLIIFIACSLLFSTAAIYFAVKSYKKAKVSSIILIIVNSLALLIPLILLLMIFT
;
A
#
# COMPACT_ATOMS: atom_id res chain seq x y z
N MET A 1 30.82 19.28 11.60
CA MET A 1 30.10 18.10 11.07
C MET A 1 28.62 18.45 11.01
N GLU A 2 28.09 18.60 9.80
CA GLU A 2 26.71 18.99 9.53
C GLU A 2 25.74 17.92 10.05
N ASN A 3 24.92 18.27 11.03
CA ASN A 3 23.96 17.36 11.66
C ASN A 3 22.74 17.18 10.76
N ASN A 4 22.92 16.40 9.69
CA ASN A 4 21.89 15.99 8.73
C ASN A 4 20.93 14.93 9.34
N LYS A 5 20.46 15.15 10.57
CA LYS A 5 19.46 14.29 11.19
C LYS A 5 18.10 14.61 10.59
N VAL A 6 17.67 13.74 9.67
CA VAL A 6 16.28 13.67 9.22
C VAL A 6 15.38 13.63 10.48
N PRO A 7 14.39 14.52 10.59
CA PRO A 7 13.53 14.58 11.77
C PRO A 7 12.86 13.22 12.03
N GLN A 8 12.86 12.76 13.27
CA GLN A 8 12.37 11.42 13.64
C GLN A 8 10.94 11.15 13.16
N ARG A 9 10.05 12.15 13.23
CA ARG A 9 8.68 12.09 12.68
C ARG A 9 8.60 11.74 11.18
N ILE A 10 9.62 12.07 10.41
CA ILE A 10 9.69 11.81 8.95
C ILE A 10 10.10 10.35 8.72
N LEU A 11 11.04 9.86 9.51
CA LEU A 11 11.39 8.45 9.57
C LEU A 11 10.17 7.62 9.98
N ASP A 12 9.45 8.06 11.01
CA ASP A 12 8.23 7.40 11.50
C ASP A 12 7.16 7.31 10.40
N ASN A 13 6.92 8.39 9.64
CA ASN A 13 5.96 8.37 8.53
C ASN A 13 6.35 7.38 7.42
N ILE A 14 7.65 7.27 7.10
CA ILE A 14 8.13 6.30 6.09
C ILE A 14 7.96 4.87 6.60
N VAL A 15 8.30 4.63 7.87
CA VAL A 15 8.15 3.32 8.51
C VAL A 15 6.69 2.90 8.56
N ILE A 16 5.78 3.81 8.94
CA ILE A 16 4.33 3.58 8.92
C ILE A 16 3.86 3.23 7.51
N SER A 17 4.29 4.00 6.50
CA SER A 17 3.95 3.72 5.11
C SER A 17 4.45 2.36 4.66
N LEU A 18 5.66 1.96 5.09
CA LEU A 18 6.23 0.65 4.78
C LEU A 18 5.43 -0.48 5.44
N TYR A 19 4.98 -0.31 6.69
CA TYR A 19 4.10 -1.28 7.35
C TYR A 19 2.80 -1.50 6.58
N PHE A 20 2.18 -0.44 6.08
CA PHE A 20 0.99 -0.57 5.22
C PHE A 20 1.29 -1.32 3.92
N THR A 21 2.44 -1.05 3.28
CA THR A 21 2.87 -1.79 2.09
C THR A 21 3.10 -3.27 2.39
N ILE A 22 3.71 -3.62 3.52
CA ILE A 22 3.91 -5.01 3.94
C ILE A 22 2.56 -5.69 4.22
N ALA A 23 1.66 -5.03 4.96
CA ALA A 23 0.33 -5.55 5.23
C ALA A 23 -0.45 -5.84 3.95
N TYR A 24 -0.35 -4.94 2.96
CA TYR A 24 -0.91 -5.15 1.63
C TYR A 24 -0.28 -6.34 0.89
N ALA A 25 1.04 -6.48 0.92
CA ALA A 25 1.72 -7.62 0.30
C ALA A 25 1.29 -8.95 0.91
N VAL A 26 1.16 -9.02 2.24
CA VAL A 26 0.64 -10.20 2.94
C VAL A 26 -0.80 -10.49 2.50
N LEU A 27 -1.65 -9.46 2.40
CA LEU A 27 -3.04 -9.60 1.95
C LEU A 27 -3.11 -10.20 0.53
N ILE A 28 -2.25 -9.72 -0.39
CA ILE A 28 -2.13 -10.28 -1.75
C ILE A 28 -1.74 -11.76 -1.69
N ILE A 29 -0.72 -12.11 -0.92
CA ILE A 29 -0.23 -13.49 -0.84
C ILE A 29 -1.34 -14.43 -0.36
N VAL A 30 -2.10 -14.00 0.66
CA VAL A 30 -3.25 -14.76 1.18
C VAL A 30 -4.31 -14.93 0.10
N TYR A 31 -4.64 -13.85 -0.64
CA TYR A 31 -5.63 -13.90 -1.71
C TYR A 31 -5.20 -14.77 -2.90
N LEU A 32 -3.94 -14.69 -3.35
CA LEU A 32 -3.41 -15.55 -4.43
C LEU A 32 -3.28 -17.01 -4.01
N GLY A 33 -3.03 -17.29 -2.72
CA GLY A 33 -2.96 -18.64 -2.18
C GLY A 33 -4.33 -19.31 -2.02
N LEU A 34 -5.42 -18.55 -2.11
CA LEU A 34 -6.79 -19.06 -2.08
C LEU A 34 -7.20 -19.47 -3.50
N PRO A 35 -7.66 -20.71 -3.72
CA PRO A 35 -8.21 -21.10 -5.01
C PRO A 35 -9.38 -20.19 -5.37
N ILE A 36 -9.31 -19.56 -6.54
CA ILE A 36 -10.27 -18.56 -7.03
C ILE A 36 -11.70 -19.13 -7.05
N SER A 37 -11.85 -20.44 -7.31
CA SER A 37 -13.14 -21.15 -7.28
C SER A 37 -13.75 -21.32 -5.88
N VAL A 38 -13.01 -21.03 -4.82
CA VAL A 38 -13.42 -21.16 -3.41
C VAL A 38 -13.52 -19.79 -2.72
N SER A 39 -12.98 -18.74 -3.34
CA SER A 39 -13.10 -17.38 -2.83
C SER A 39 -14.52 -16.86 -3.06
N SER A 40 -15.32 -16.84 -2.00
CA SER A 40 -16.66 -16.23 -2.02
C SER A 40 -16.59 -14.74 -2.34
N ASP A 41 -17.61 -14.20 -3.02
CA ASP A 41 -17.73 -12.76 -3.34
C ASP A 41 -17.45 -11.84 -2.15
N PHE A 42 -17.82 -12.28 -0.94
CA PHE A 42 -17.54 -11.59 0.32
C PHE A 42 -16.04 -11.42 0.62
N LEU A 43 -15.24 -12.48 0.45
CA LEU A 43 -13.78 -12.45 0.64
C LEU A 43 -13.11 -11.53 -0.37
N LEU A 44 -13.60 -11.53 -1.60
CA LEU A 44 -13.11 -10.68 -2.67
C LEU A 44 -13.42 -9.19 -2.40
N ILE A 45 -14.63 -8.87 -1.94
CA ILE A 45 -15.00 -7.50 -1.52
C ILE A 45 -14.13 -7.02 -0.36
N ILE A 46 -13.90 -7.86 0.66
CA ILE A 46 -13.02 -7.53 1.78
C ILE A 46 -11.58 -7.31 1.30
N PHE A 47 -11.09 -8.18 0.41
CA PHE A 47 -9.77 -8.03 -0.19
C PHE A 47 -9.63 -6.68 -0.87
N ILE A 48 -10.58 -6.29 -1.71
CA ILE A 48 -10.55 -4.99 -2.41
C ILE A 48 -10.61 -3.83 -1.40
N ALA A 49 -11.51 -3.88 -0.42
CA ALA A 49 -11.65 -2.83 0.58
C ALA A 49 -10.36 -2.63 1.39
N CYS A 50 -9.76 -3.71 1.90
CA CYS A 50 -8.50 -3.68 2.63
C CYS A 50 -7.34 -3.21 1.75
N SER A 51 -7.29 -3.66 0.51
CA SER A 51 -6.27 -3.28 -0.47
C SER A 51 -6.28 -1.76 -0.74
N LEU A 52 -7.47 -1.20 -0.97
CA LEU A 52 -7.66 0.24 -1.17
C LEU A 52 -7.25 1.03 0.07
N LEU A 53 -7.66 0.58 1.27
CA LEU A 53 -7.31 1.23 2.53
C LEU A 53 -5.79 1.24 2.77
N PHE A 54 -5.12 0.10 2.62
CA PHE A 54 -3.68 -0.01 2.88
C PHE A 54 -2.84 0.76 1.86
N SER A 55 -3.13 0.65 0.56
CA SER A 55 -2.40 1.44 -0.44
C SER A 55 -2.62 2.94 -0.27
N THR A 56 -3.85 3.38 0.04
CA THR A 56 -4.14 4.81 0.23
C THR A 56 -3.48 5.35 1.50
N ALA A 57 -3.50 4.59 2.59
CA ALA A 57 -2.78 4.95 3.81
C ALA A 57 -1.26 5.05 3.57
N ALA A 58 -0.67 4.06 2.88
CA ALA A 58 0.74 4.10 2.53
C ALA A 58 1.09 5.34 1.69
N ILE A 59 0.34 5.61 0.62
CA ILE A 59 0.55 6.81 -0.21
C ILE A 59 0.43 8.08 0.63
N TYR A 60 -0.59 8.20 1.50
CA TYR A 60 -0.77 9.36 2.37
C TYR A 60 0.45 9.63 3.27
N PHE A 61 0.94 8.59 3.96
CA PHE A 61 2.10 8.73 4.84
C PHE A 61 3.40 9.00 4.07
N ALA A 62 3.58 8.40 2.89
CA ALA A 62 4.72 8.67 2.02
C ALA A 62 4.72 10.12 1.50
N VAL A 63 3.55 10.65 1.09
CA VAL A 63 3.39 12.05 0.65
C VAL A 63 3.67 13.02 1.80
N LYS A 64 3.19 12.72 3.01
CA LYS A 64 3.46 13.55 4.20
C LYS A 64 4.95 13.70 4.49
N SER A 65 5.76 12.72 4.10
CA SER A 65 7.21 12.68 4.28
C SER A 65 8.01 13.30 3.10
N TYR A 66 7.34 13.56 1.96
CA TYR A 66 7.95 13.94 0.68
C TYR A 66 8.85 15.19 0.73
N LYS A 67 8.46 16.21 1.50
CA LYS A 67 9.18 17.50 1.53
C LYS A 67 10.64 17.40 2.00
N LYS A 68 10.99 16.37 2.80
CA LYS A 68 12.36 16.22 3.32
C LYS A 68 13.02 14.87 2.98
N ALA A 69 12.24 13.81 2.72
CA ALA A 69 12.76 12.49 2.36
C ALA A 69 12.38 12.12 0.92
N LYS A 70 12.74 13.00 -0.04
CA LYS A 70 12.25 12.95 -1.43
C LYS A 70 12.37 11.56 -2.08
N VAL A 71 13.56 10.94 -2.05
CA VAL A 71 13.80 9.68 -2.76
C VAL A 71 12.99 8.52 -2.18
N SER A 72 13.02 8.32 -0.86
CA SER A 72 12.28 7.23 -0.20
C SER A 72 10.77 7.40 -0.33
N SER A 73 10.25 8.62 -0.16
CA SER A 73 8.83 8.92 -0.38
C SER A 73 8.39 8.65 -1.82
N ILE A 74 9.18 9.06 -2.82
CA ILE A 74 8.85 8.84 -4.24
C ILE A 74 8.75 7.34 -4.53
N ILE A 75 9.72 6.55 -4.07
CA ILE A 75 9.73 5.10 -4.27
C ILE A 75 8.47 4.47 -3.66
N LEU A 76 8.14 4.82 -2.40
CA LEU A 76 6.94 4.28 -1.76
C LEU A 76 5.64 4.71 -2.46
N ILE A 77 5.55 5.94 -2.96
CA ILE A 77 4.37 6.39 -3.72
C ILE A 77 4.22 5.57 -5.00
N ILE A 78 5.30 5.39 -5.76
CA ILE A 78 5.29 4.62 -7.02
C ILE A 78 4.88 3.16 -6.75
N VAL A 79 5.51 2.52 -5.76
CA VAL A 79 5.23 1.12 -5.40
C VAL A 79 3.77 0.95 -4.98
N ASN A 80 3.25 1.81 -4.08
CA ASN A 80 1.87 1.68 -3.61
C ASN A 80 0.84 2.06 -4.69
N SER A 81 1.19 2.94 -5.64
CA SER A 81 0.34 3.28 -6.79
C SER A 81 0.27 2.14 -7.80
N LEU A 82 1.39 1.48 -8.10
CA LEU A 82 1.41 0.28 -8.94
C LEU A 82 0.65 -0.87 -8.29
N ALA A 83 0.85 -1.06 -6.99
CA ALA A 83 0.11 -2.00 -6.17
C ALA A 83 -1.41 -1.79 -6.25
N LEU A 84 -1.88 -0.54 -6.25
CA LEU A 84 -3.31 -0.17 -6.35
C LEU A 84 -3.96 -0.63 -7.66
N LEU A 85 -3.17 -0.91 -8.71
CA LEU A 85 -3.69 -1.36 -9.99
C LEU A 85 -4.37 -2.74 -9.86
N ILE A 86 -3.87 -3.62 -9.00
CA ILE A 86 -4.40 -4.97 -8.78
C ILE A 86 -5.86 -4.95 -8.26
N PRO A 87 -6.17 -4.30 -7.11
CA PRO A 87 -7.54 -4.24 -6.62
C PRO A 87 -8.45 -3.46 -7.57
N LEU A 88 -7.92 -2.51 -8.35
CA LEU A 88 -8.71 -1.76 -9.33
C LEU A 88 -9.13 -2.65 -10.52
N ILE A 89 -8.23 -3.50 -11.02
CA ILE A 89 -8.54 -4.48 -12.07
C ILE A 89 -9.57 -5.49 -11.56
N LEU A 90 -9.38 -6.02 -10.34
CA LEU A 90 -10.34 -6.94 -9.73
C LEU A 90 -11.72 -6.29 -9.55
N LEU A 91 -11.76 -5.02 -9.14
CA LEU A 91 -13.02 -4.28 -9.04
C LEU A 91 -13.71 -4.15 -10.40
N LEU A 92 -12.95 -3.83 -11.46
CA LEU A 92 -13.49 -3.74 -12.81
C LEU A 92 -14.09 -5.07 -13.28
N MET A 93 -13.41 -6.18 -13.00
CA MET A 93 -13.90 -7.53 -13.36
C MET A 93 -15.22 -7.92 -12.66
N ILE A 94 -15.54 -7.34 -11.50
CA ILE A 94 -16.84 -7.57 -10.83
C ILE A 94 -17.96 -6.81 -11.52
N PHE A 95 -17.66 -5.62 -12.04
CA PHE A 95 -18.65 -4.72 -12.64
C PHE A 95 -18.87 -4.93 -14.14
N THR A 96 -18.06 -5.79 -14.79
CA THR A 96 -18.12 -6.07 -16.24
C THR A 96 -18.61 -7.50 -16.47
#